data_AF-A0A7C4Y5G2-F1
#
_entry.id   AF-A0A7C4Y5G2-F1
#
_cell.length_a   1.000
_cell.length_b   1.000
_cell.length_c   1.000
_cell.angle_alpha   90.00
_cell.angle_beta   90.00
_cell.angle_gamma   90.00
#
_symmetry.space_group_name_H-M   'P 1'
#
loop_
_entity.id
_entity.type
_entity.pdbx_description
1 polymer ?
#
loop_
_entity_poly.entity_id
_entity_poly.type
_entity_poly.pdbx_seq_one_letter_code
_entity_poly.pdbx_strand_id
1 'polypeptide(L)'
;MKAIDNSNVLDYPQKAPGLGVAASVAFSYNSGTTTLTITDNSTYPAGDSRKAVNISVFDKFGGKIEAAIGVAPNNVAINIATLNKTEGVSVIATVVSAKNGQRDGSVHEVTTLKQSGNLDMEK
;
A
#
# COMPACT_ATOMS: atom_id res chain seq x y z
N MET A 1 46.49 14.23 4.21
CA MET A 1 45.05 13.93 4.32
C MET A 1 44.89 12.44 4.62
N LYS A 2 44.30 12.06 5.75
CA LYS A 2 43.95 10.65 6.00
C LYS A 2 42.62 10.39 5.31
N ALA A 3 42.61 9.53 4.30
CA ALA A 3 41.35 9.02 3.74
C ALA A 3 40.64 8.22 4.84
N ILE A 4 39.32 8.35 4.93
CA ILE A 4 38.50 7.51 5.81
C ILE A 4 38.51 6.10 5.20
N ASP A 5 39.00 5.12 5.96
CA ASP A 5 38.98 3.71 5.58
C ASP A 5 37.66 3.06 6.05
N ASN A 6 36.84 2.63 5.09
CA ASN A 6 35.57 1.93 5.33
C ASN A 6 35.70 0.41 5.15
N SER A 7 36.91 -0.15 5.15
CA SER A 7 37.19 -1.58 4.97
C SER A 7 36.52 -2.51 6.00
N ASN A 8 36.10 -1.97 7.16
CA ASN A 8 35.37 -2.71 8.20
C ASN A 8 33.84 -2.57 8.12
N VAL A 9 33.32 -1.91 7.09
CA VAL A 9 31.87 -1.90 6.82
C VAL A 9 31.50 -3.23 6.16
N LEU A 10 31.42 -4.29 6.98
CA LEU A 10 30.71 -5.51 6.60
C LEU A 10 29.22 -5.18 6.57
N ASP A 11 28.55 -5.50 5.46
CA ASP A 11 27.10 -5.38 5.33
C ASP A 11 26.54 -3.96 5.52
N TYR A 12 27.03 -2.99 4.75
CA TYR A 12 26.12 -1.92 4.33
C TYR A 12 25.38 -2.46 3.11
N PRO A 13 24.18 -3.05 3.27
CA PRO A 13 23.43 -3.50 2.12
C PRO A 13 23.12 -2.25 1.27
N GLN A 14 23.85 -2.06 0.19
CA GLN A 14 23.65 -0.97 -0.78
C GLN A 14 22.22 -1.01 -1.35
N LYS A 15 21.60 -2.18 -1.23
CA LYS A 15 20.17 -2.44 -1.29
C LYS A 15 19.86 -3.28 -0.07
N ALA A 16 19.13 -2.76 0.93
CA ALA A 16 18.53 -3.58 1.99
C ALA A 16 18.02 -4.88 1.33
N PRO A 17 18.30 -6.09 1.88
CA PRO A 17 17.89 -7.33 1.24
C PRO A 17 16.44 -7.15 0.86
N GLY A 18 16.18 -7.05 -0.44
CA GLY A 18 14.89 -6.65 -0.96
C GLY A 18 13.93 -7.68 -0.43
N LEU A 19 13.21 -7.33 0.64
CA LEU A 19 12.33 -8.25 1.32
C LEU A 19 11.38 -8.72 0.23
N GLY A 20 11.43 -10.02 -0.07
CA GLY A 20 10.82 -10.66 -1.24
C GLY A 20 9.29 -10.68 -1.19
N VAL A 21 8.70 -9.67 -0.56
CA VAL A 21 7.28 -9.36 -0.55
C VAL A 21 6.90 -9.04 -1.99
N ALA A 22 6.20 -9.97 -2.64
CA ALA A 22 5.53 -9.69 -3.88
C ALA A 22 4.20 -9.03 -3.53
N ALA A 23 4.26 -7.70 -3.39
CA ALA A 23 3.13 -6.89 -2.97
C ALA A 23 2.07 -6.82 -4.08
N SER A 24 0.81 -7.03 -3.71
CA SER A 24 -0.31 -7.01 -4.63
C SER A 24 -1.56 -6.56 -3.90
N VAL A 25 -1.98 -5.32 -4.11
CA VAL A 25 -3.19 -4.76 -3.50
C VAL A 25 -4.22 -4.47 -4.57
N ALA A 26 -5.42 -4.99 -4.38
CA ALA A 26 -6.57 -4.77 -5.27
C ALA A 26 -7.59 -3.83 -4.63
N PHE A 27 -8.34 -3.12 -5.46
CA PHE A 27 -9.43 -2.26 -5.05
C PHE A 27 -10.71 -2.56 -5.82
N SER A 28 -11.85 -2.33 -5.17
CA SER A 28 -13.18 -2.39 -5.79
C SER A 28 -14.09 -1.36 -5.15
N TYR A 29 -14.71 -0.51 -5.96
CA TYR A 29 -15.63 0.53 -5.54
C TYR A 29 -17.07 0.12 -5.86
N ASN A 30 -17.93 0.19 -4.84
CA ASN A 30 -19.37 0.05 -4.98
C ASN A 30 -20.04 1.42 -4.88
N SER A 31 -20.58 1.91 -5.99
CA SER A 31 -21.28 3.21 -6.06
C SER A 31 -22.60 3.22 -5.30
N GLY A 32 -23.29 2.07 -5.18
CA GLY A 32 -24.56 1.97 -4.47
C GLY A 32 -24.41 2.15 -2.95
N THR A 33 -23.31 1.67 -2.36
CA THR A 33 -23.03 1.82 -0.92
C THR A 33 -21.93 2.84 -0.62
N THR A 34 -21.37 3.47 -1.66
CA THR A 34 -20.21 4.37 -1.57
C THR A 34 -19.02 3.78 -0.80
N THR A 35 -18.83 2.47 -0.94
CA THR A 35 -17.80 1.71 -0.22
C THR A 35 -16.66 1.34 -1.15
N LEU A 36 -15.44 1.63 -0.73
CA LEU A 36 -14.21 1.16 -1.37
C LEU A 36 -13.66 -0.03 -0.58
N THR A 37 -13.62 -1.19 -1.20
CA THR A 37 -12.99 -2.39 -0.63
C THR A 37 -11.55 -2.48 -1.13
N ILE A 38 -10.61 -2.52 -0.20
CA ILE A 38 -9.20 -2.79 -0.48
C ILE A 38 -8.89 -4.22 -0.04
N THR A 39 -8.30 -5.01 -0.92
CA THR A 39 -7.93 -6.40 -0.67
C THR A 39 -6.44 -6.58 -0.87
N ASP A 40 -5.78 -7.14 0.12
CA ASP A 40 -4.37 -7.49 0.03
C ASP A 40 -4.22 -8.96 -0.42
N ASN A 41 -3.56 -9.12 -1.56
CA ASN A 41 -3.18 -10.39 -2.19
C ASN A 41 -1.66 -10.59 -2.18
N SER A 42 -0.94 -9.81 -1.36
CA SER A 42 0.52 -9.89 -1.28
C SER A 42 0.98 -11.28 -0.85
N THR A 43 2.10 -11.71 -1.41
CA THR A 43 2.75 -12.97 -1.03
C THR A 43 4.05 -12.68 -0.31
N TYR A 44 4.35 -13.50 0.69
CA TYR A 44 5.49 -13.33 1.58
C TYR A 44 6.41 -14.56 1.48
N PRO A 45 7.74 -14.37 1.52
CA PRO A 45 8.68 -15.49 1.51
C PRO A 45 8.58 -16.30 2.80
N ALA A 46 9.13 -17.52 2.78
CA ALA A 46 9.10 -18.42 3.93
C ALA A 46 9.64 -17.76 5.22
N GLY A 47 8.87 -17.89 6.30
CA GLY A 47 9.19 -17.29 7.59
C GLY A 47 9.00 -15.78 7.67
N ASP A 48 8.35 -15.14 6.69
CA ASP A 48 7.82 -13.78 6.78
C ASP A 48 6.29 -13.80 6.66
N SER A 49 5.64 -12.70 7.02
CA SER A 49 4.19 -12.56 6.98
C SER A 49 3.79 -11.09 6.87
N ARG A 50 2.51 -10.83 6.60
CA ARG A 50 1.96 -9.48 6.69
C ARG A 50 2.01 -8.98 8.13
N LYS A 51 2.59 -7.80 8.32
CA LYS A 51 2.42 -7.01 9.55
C LYS A 51 1.22 -6.09 9.44
N ALA A 52 1.15 -5.31 8.37
CA ALA A 52 0.04 -4.41 8.08
C ALA A 52 0.00 -4.05 6.58
N VAL A 53 -1.17 -3.63 6.08
CA VAL A 53 -1.28 -2.79 4.89
C VAL A 53 -1.89 -1.47 5.33
N ASN A 54 -1.13 -0.38 5.29
CA ASN A 54 -1.62 0.95 5.62
C ASN A 54 -2.22 1.58 4.38
N ILE A 55 -3.41 2.16 4.48
CA ILE A 55 -4.17 2.66 3.34
C ILE A 55 -4.56 4.10 3.61
N SER A 56 -4.33 4.97 2.63
CA SER A 56 -4.80 6.34 2.62
C SER A 56 -5.66 6.57 1.37
N VAL A 57 -6.89 7.01 1.57
CA VAL A 57 -7.80 7.44 0.50
C VAL A 57 -7.95 8.94 0.60
N PHE A 58 -7.77 9.66 -0.51
CA PHE A 58 -7.87 11.10 -0.52
C PHE A 58 -8.61 11.61 -1.75
N ASP A 59 -9.36 12.68 -1.58
CA ASP A 59 -9.90 13.47 -2.68
C ASP A 59 -8.95 14.62 -3.05
N LYS A 60 -9.24 15.26 -4.19
CA LYS A 60 -8.45 16.40 -4.69
C LYS A 60 -8.60 17.67 -3.84
N PHE A 61 -9.60 17.72 -2.96
CA PHE A 61 -9.95 18.87 -2.13
C PHE A 61 -9.35 18.79 -0.72
N GLY A 62 -8.51 17.79 -0.46
CA GLY A 62 -7.81 17.60 0.81
C GLY A 62 -8.55 16.73 1.84
N GLY A 63 -9.71 16.18 1.48
CA GLY A 63 -10.37 15.16 2.28
C GLY A 63 -9.54 13.88 2.30
N LYS A 64 -9.39 13.27 3.49
CA LYS A 64 -8.58 12.07 3.69
C LYS A 64 -9.27 11.08 4.63
N ILE A 65 -9.17 9.79 4.32
CA ILE A 65 -9.56 8.67 5.18
C ILE A 65 -8.38 7.71 5.26
N GLU A 66 -8.06 7.29 6.47
CA GLU A 66 -7.02 6.28 6.73
C GLU A 66 -7.66 4.97 7.19
N ALA A 67 -7.09 3.86 6.74
CA ALA A 67 -7.48 2.53 7.13
C ALA A 67 -6.25 1.63 7.16
N ALA A 68 -6.38 0.45 7.78
CA ALA A 68 -5.35 -0.55 7.73
C ALA A 68 -5.92 -1.96 7.68
N ILE A 69 -5.19 -2.86 7.03
CA ILE A 69 -5.41 -4.31 7.09
C ILE A 69 -4.34 -4.87 8.02
N GLY A 70 -4.74 -5.47 9.14
CA GLY A 70 -3.84 -6.12 10.09
C GLY A 70 -3.36 -7.49 9.61
N VAL A 71 -3.01 -8.40 10.52
CA VAL A 71 -2.63 -9.78 10.15
C VAL A 71 -3.80 -10.53 9.49
N ALA A 72 -5.03 -10.30 9.96
CA ALA A 72 -6.28 -10.75 9.37
C ALA A 72 -7.38 -9.70 9.65
N PRO A 73 -8.44 -9.59 8.82
CA PRO A 73 -8.72 -10.28 7.56
C PRO A 73 -7.83 -9.81 6.39
N ASN A 74 -8.06 -10.27 5.15
CA ASN A 74 -7.30 -9.86 3.96
C ASN A 74 -7.85 -8.62 3.25
N ASN A 75 -8.93 -8.03 3.76
CA ASN A 75 -9.54 -6.86 3.16
C ASN A 75 -10.04 -5.88 4.22
N VAL A 76 -10.31 -4.66 3.78
CA VAL A 76 -11.00 -3.64 4.56
C VAL A 76 -12.01 -2.93 3.66
N ALA A 77 -13.20 -2.65 4.20
CA ALA A 77 -14.22 -1.85 3.56
C ALA A 77 -14.18 -0.43 4.13
N ILE A 78 -13.96 0.55 3.25
CA ILE A 78 -13.81 1.96 3.60
C ILE A 78 -15.01 2.72 3.04
N ASN A 79 -15.81 3.31 3.92
CA ASN A 79 -16.88 4.19 3.49
C ASN A 79 -16.28 5.56 3.10
N ILE A 80 -16.45 5.97 1.85
CA ILE A 80 -15.91 7.22 1.30
C ILE A 80 -17.02 8.24 1.00
N ALA A 81 -18.15 8.15 1.69
CA ALA A 81 -19.28 9.08 1.53
C ALA A 81 -18.89 10.54 1.84
N THR A 82 -17.97 10.75 2.77
CA THR A 82 -17.50 12.08 3.20
C THR A 82 -16.52 12.74 2.23
N LEU A 83 -15.93 11.98 1.31
CA LEU A 83 -14.99 12.50 0.31
C LEU A 83 -15.71 13.06 -0.92
N ASN A 84 -15.14 14.10 -1.51
CA ASN A 84 -15.63 14.62 -2.79
C ASN A 84 -15.13 13.76 -3.96
N LYS A 85 -16.03 13.01 -4.58
CA LYS A 85 -15.73 12.04 -5.64
C LYS A 85 -15.84 12.61 -7.06
N THR A 86 -16.10 13.92 -7.22
CA THR A 86 -16.39 14.53 -8.53
C THR A 86 -15.26 14.31 -9.54
N GLU A 87 -14.01 14.36 -9.08
CA GLU A 87 -12.82 14.08 -9.91
C GLU A 87 -12.23 12.68 -9.65
N GLY A 88 -12.96 11.83 -8.94
CA GLY A 88 -12.45 10.57 -8.41
C GLY A 88 -11.61 10.77 -7.13
N VAL A 89 -11.25 9.65 -6.53
CA VAL A 89 -10.39 9.60 -5.35
C VAL A 89 -9.10 8.87 -5.70
N SER A 90 -8.04 9.18 -4.96
CA SER A 90 -6.78 8.48 -5.05
C SER A 90 -6.60 7.59 -3.84
N VAL A 91 -5.92 6.46 -4.04
CA VAL A 91 -5.62 5.49 -3.00
C VAL A 91 -4.12 5.26 -3.00
N ILE A 92 -3.51 5.33 -1.82
CA ILE A 92 -2.15 4.88 -1.56
C ILE A 92 -2.23 3.72 -0.58
N ALA A 93 -1.48 2.66 -0.83
CA ALA A 93 -1.33 1.56 0.10
C ALA A 93 0.16 1.22 0.31
N THR A 94 0.54 1.01 1.56
CA THR A 94 1.86 0.55 1.96
C THR A 94 1.73 -0.83 2.58
N VAL A 95 2.23 -1.85 1.89
CA VAL A 95 2.33 -3.21 2.42
C VAL A 95 3.58 -3.31 3.28
N VAL A 96 3.40 -3.73 4.53
CA VAL A 96 4.47 -3.90 5.52
C VAL A 96 4.53 -5.36 5.96
N SER A 97 5.69 -6.00 5.85
CA SER A 97 5.95 -7.35 6.35
C SER A 97 6.44 -7.36 7.80
N ALA A 98 6.34 -8.51 8.45
CA ALA A 98 6.79 -8.72 9.83
C ALA A 98 8.31 -8.54 9.95
N LYS A 99 9.05 -8.82 8.86
CA LYS A 99 10.49 -8.52 8.74
C LYS A 99 10.80 -7.10 8.27
N ASN A 100 9.83 -6.19 8.37
CA ASN A 100 9.92 -4.77 8.01
C ASN A 100 10.16 -4.52 6.51
N GLY A 101 9.74 -5.45 5.65
CA GLY A 101 9.71 -5.24 4.20
C GLY A 101 8.58 -4.29 3.84
N GLN A 102 8.86 -3.29 3.02
CA GLN A 102 7.86 -2.30 2.63
C GLN A 102 7.74 -2.23 1.11
N ARG A 103 6.50 -2.10 0.65
CA ARG A 103 6.15 -1.84 -0.74
C ARG A 103 4.97 -0.89 -0.79
N ASP A 104 5.17 0.23 -1.46
CA ASP A 104 4.15 1.23 -1.69
C ASP A 104 3.49 0.98 -3.04
N GLY A 105 2.23 1.37 -3.15
CA GLY A 105 1.51 1.40 -4.41
C GLY A 105 0.41 2.42 -4.37
N SER A 106 -0.02 2.84 -5.55
CA SER A 106 -1.05 3.84 -5.68
C SER A 106 -1.96 3.59 -6.88
N VAL A 107 -3.11 4.23 -6.83
CA VAL A 107 -4.03 4.35 -7.96
C VAL A 107 -4.77 5.68 -7.85
N HIS A 108 -4.99 6.32 -8.99
CA HIS A 108 -5.71 7.58 -9.11
C HIS A 108 -7.02 7.38 -9.87
N GLU A 109 -7.93 8.35 -9.71
CA GLU A 109 -9.22 8.40 -10.41
C GLU A 109 -10.11 7.16 -10.15
N VAL A 110 -9.99 6.63 -8.93
CA VAL A 110 -10.92 5.62 -8.42
C VAL A 110 -12.30 6.28 -8.29
N THR A 111 -13.36 5.50 -8.52
CA THR A 111 -14.78 5.92 -8.53
C THR A 111 -15.29 6.55 -9.84
N THR A 112 -14.42 7.21 -10.61
CA THR A 112 -14.80 7.83 -11.90
C THR A 112 -14.42 6.95 -13.08
N LEU A 113 -13.11 6.78 -13.30
CA LEU A 113 -12.58 6.02 -14.44
C LEU A 113 -12.28 4.56 -14.06
N LYS A 114 -11.90 4.32 -12.81
CA LYS A 114 -11.53 2.98 -12.31
C LYS A 114 -12.42 2.60 -11.14
N GLN A 115 -13.32 1.64 -11.36
CA GLN A 115 -14.17 1.12 -10.29
C GLN A 115 -13.62 -0.18 -9.68
N SER A 116 -12.67 -0.84 -10.34
CA SER A 116 -11.92 -1.96 -9.77
C SER A 116 -10.56 -2.10 -10.46
N GLY A 117 -9.64 -2.80 -9.82
CA GLY A 117 -8.32 -3.08 -10.38
C GLY A 117 -7.27 -3.36 -9.32
N ASN A 118 -6.01 -3.25 -9.71
CA ASN A 118 -4.87 -3.34 -8.81
C ASN A 118 -4.22 -1.96 -8.64
N LEU A 119 -3.61 -1.75 -7.49
CA LEU A 119 -2.68 -0.65 -7.28
C LEU A 119 -1.39 -0.95 -8.05
N ASP A 120 -0.79 0.10 -8.60
CA ASP A 120 0.52 0.02 -9.22
C ASP A 120 1.57 -0.05 -8.11
N MET A 121 1.95 -1.27 -7.72
CA MET A 121 2.90 -1.51 -6.64
C MET A 121 4.35 -1.31 -7.14
N GLU A 122 5.16 -0.61 -6.36
CA GLU A 122 6.60 -0.52 -6.57
C GLU A 122 7.24 -1.92 -6.47
N LYS A 123 8.23 -2.22 -7.33
CA LYS A 123 8.86 -3.55 -7.44
C LYS A 123 10.06 -3.69 -6.51
#